data_AF-A0A3A6RE26-F1
#
_entry.id   AF-A0A3A6RE26-F1
#
_cell.length_a   1.000
_cell.length_b   1.000
_cell.length_c   1.000
_cell.angle_alpha   90.00
_cell.angle_beta   90.00
_cell.angle_gamma   90.00
#
_symmetry.space_group_name_H-M   'P 1'
#
loop_
_entity.id
_entity.type
_entity.pdbx_description
1 polymer ?
#
loop_
_entity_poly.entity_id
_entity_poly.type
_entity_poly.pdbx_seq_one_letter_code
_entity_poly.pdbx_strand_id
1 'polypeptide(L)'
;MGITEADWKVFCEIKNSAIHKYCTEQLNEVINNITDESVVAGERFHFMCQYSKRAEKQMRAIFDGHSRSYAFIQLLLMCEEDLVDAESILRLSDELQKDITIHLSRRA
;
A
#
# COMPACT_ATOMS: atom_id res chain seq x y z
N MET A 1 -14.14 -12.22 -9.54
CA MET A 1 -14.97 -11.05 -9.19
C MET A 1 -14.56 -9.91 -10.11
N GLY A 2 -15.52 -9.22 -10.74
CA GLY A 2 -15.23 -8.15 -11.70
C GLY A 2 -15.53 -6.80 -11.07
N ILE A 3 -14.56 -5.89 -11.09
CA ILE A 3 -14.77 -4.49 -10.69
C ILE A 3 -15.53 -3.77 -11.81
N THR A 4 -16.55 -2.99 -11.44
CA THR A 4 -17.34 -2.17 -12.38
C THR A 4 -16.49 -1.05 -12.99
N GLU A 5 -16.94 -0.40 -14.06
CA GLU A 5 -16.21 0.75 -14.62
C GLU A 5 -16.12 1.92 -13.63
N ALA A 6 -17.16 2.14 -12.82
CA ALA A 6 -17.19 3.18 -11.81
C ALA A 6 -16.19 2.89 -10.68
N ASP A 7 -16.23 1.67 -10.15
CA ASP A 7 -15.29 1.22 -9.11
C ASP A 7 -13.85 1.17 -9.61
N TRP A 8 -13.64 0.90 -10.91
CA TRP A 8 -12.32 0.91 -11.51
C TRP A 8 -11.69 2.31 -11.49
N LYS A 9 -12.49 3.36 -11.73
CA LYS A 9 -12.01 4.75 -11.62
C LYS A 9 -11.61 5.10 -10.20
N VAL A 10 -12.47 4.76 -9.23
CA VAL A 10 -12.19 4.96 -7.80
C VAL A 10 -10.95 4.18 -7.38
N PHE A 11 -10.81 2.93 -7.81
CA PHE A 11 -9.63 2.10 -7.60
C PHE A 11 -8.34 2.77 -8.10
N CYS A 12 -8.34 3.33 -9.31
CA CYS A 12 -7.17 4.00 -9.86
C CYS A 12 -6.76 5.21 -9.00
N GLU A 13 -7.72 5.98 -8.49
CA GLU A 13 -7.46 7.10 -7.59
C GLU A 13 -6.92 6.64 -6.23
N ILE A 14 -7.51 5.58 -5.66
CA ILE A 14 -7.01 4.93 -4.43
C ILE A 14 -5.57 4.48 -4.65
N LYS A 15 -5.29 3.75 -5.73
CA LYS A 15 -3.97 3.21 -6.04
C LYS A 15 -2.91 4.32 -6.14
N ASN A 16 -3.23 5.42 -6.82
CA ASN A 16 -2.31 6.55 -6.93
C ASN A 16 -2.02 7.18 -5.55
N SER A 17 -3.05 7.37 -4.73
CA SER A 17 -2.89 7.92 -3.38
C SER A 17 -2.12 6.99 -2.45
N ALA A 18 -2.39 5.69 -2.53
CA ALA A 18 -1.70 4.65 -1.76
C ALA A 18 -0.22 4.53 -2.15
N ILE A 19 0.12 4.60 -3.44
CA ILE A 19 1.52 4.64 -3.90
C ILE A 19 2.24 5.85 -3.31
N HIS A 20 1.59 7.03 -3.34
CA HIS A 20 2.18 8.23 -2.78
C HIS A 20 2.39 8.09 -1.27
N LYS A 21 1.37 7.67 -0.51
CA LYS A 21 1.45 7.45 0.94
C LYS A 21 2.57 6.46 1.29
N TYR A 22 2.58 5.30 0.64
CA TYR A 22 3.60 4.27 0.86
C TYR A 22 5.00 4.84 0.62
N CYS A 23 5.26 5.45 -0.53
CA CYS A 23 6.58 6.02 -0.85
C CYS A 23 7.01 7.07 0.17
N THR A 24 6.10 7.96 0.60
CA THR A 24 6.39 8.96 1.63
C THR A 24 6.77 8.30 2.96
N GLU A 25 6.05 7.28 3.40
CA GLU A 25 6.35 6.56 4.64
C GLU A 25 7.69 5.83 4.58
N GLN A 26 7.98 5.13 3.47
CA GLN A 26 9.27 4.45 3.30
C GLN A 26 10.44 5.44 3.32
N LEU A 27 10.28 6.62 2.69
CA LEU A 27 11.31 7.66 2.70
C LEU A 27 11.52 8.25 4.09
N ASN A 28 10.45 8.51 4.83
CA ASN A 28 10.54 9.01 6.21
C ASN A 28 11.27 8.02 7.11
N GLU A 29 10.97 6.73 6.99
CA GLU A 29 11.65 5.67 7.76
C GLU A 29 13.15 5.62 7.43
N VAL A 30 13.50 5.69 6.14
CA VAL A 30 14.90 5.76 5.72
C VAL A 30 15.58 6.99 6.30
N ILE A 31 15.00 8.18 6.16
CA ILE A 31 15.57 9.43 6.67
C ILE A 31 15.84 9.32 8.17
N ASN A 32 14.83 8.94 8.96
CA ASN A 32 14.95 8.83 10.42
C ASN A 32 16.12 7.94 10.86
N ASN A 33 16.33 6.81 10.18
CA ASN A 33 17.39 5.86 10.54
C ASN A 33 18.77 6.26 10.00
N ILE A 34 18.87 6.81 8.78
CA ILE A 34 20.19 7.13 8.20
C ILE A 34 20.77 8.44 8.77
N THR A 35 19.93 9.32 9.31
CA THR A 35 20.37 10.58 9.92
C THR A 35 20.64 10.47 11.42
N ASP A 36 20.38 9.32 12.05
CA ASP A 36 20.68 9.12 13.48
C ASP A 36 22.19 9.03 13.72
N GLU A 37 22.82 10.15 14.09
CA GLU A 37 24.27 10.21 14.31
C GLU A 37 24.74 9.45 15.55
N SER A 38 23.83 8.94 16.39
CA SER A 38 24.21 8.04 17.49
C SER A 38 24.60 6.64 17.01
N VAL A 39 24.20 6.26 15.79
CA VAL A 39 24.51 4.97 15.15
C VAL A 39 25.71 5.12 14.20
N VAL A 40 26.60 4.12 14.19
CA VAL A 40 27.80 4.16 13.34
C VAL A 40 27.44 4.16 11.85
N ALA A 41 28.22 4.89 11.05
CA ALA A 41 27.93 5.09 9.62
C ALA A 41 27.77 3.78 8.83
N GLY A 42 28.56 2.74 9.13
CA GLY A 42 28.46 1.44 8.46
C GLY A 42 27.13 0.74 8.69
N GLU A 43 26.56 0.84 9.89
CA GLU A 43 25.26 0.25 10.23
C GLU A 43 24.12 1.01 9.55
N ARG A 44 24.18 2.35 9.54
CA ARG A 44 23.22 3.20 8.82
C ARG A 44 23.21 2.91 7.32
N PHE A 45 24.39 2.74 6.72
CA PHE A 45 24.51 2.37 5.32
C PHE A 45 23.96 0.95 5.05
N HIS A 46 24.26 -0.01 5.92
CA HIS A 46 23.71 -1.37 5.82
C HIS A 46 22.18 -1.39 5.91
N PHE A 47 21.61 -0.64 6.86
CA PHE A 47 20.17 -0.46 7.00
C PHE A 47 19.56 0.05 5.70
N MET A 48 20.06 1.16 5.15
CA MET A 48 19.58 1.74 3.90
C MET A 48 19.54 0.71 2.76
N CYS A 49 20.61 -0.06 2.57
CA CYS A 49 20.69 -1.06 1.51
C CYS A 49 19.68 -2.21 1.68
N GLN A 50 19.48 -2.69 2.91
CA GLN A 50 18.53 -3.78 3.19
C GLN A 50 17.08 -3.29 3.12
N TYR A 51 16.82 -2.13 3.72
CA TYR A 51 15.50 -1.53 3.78
C TYR A 51 14.96 -1.23 2.39
N SER A 52 15.74 -0.56 1.54
CA SER A 52 15.31 -0.23 0.17
C SER A 52 14.93 -1.47 -0.65
N LYS A 53 15.67 -2.58 -0.51
CA LYS A 53 15.33 -3.84 -1.21
C LYS A 53 14.02 -4.44 -0.70
N ARG A 54 13.80 -4.43 0.62
CA ARG A 54 12.57 -4.91 1.23
C ARG A 54 11.38 -4.04 0.82
N ALA A 55 11.52 -2.73 0.92
CA ALA A 55 10.50 -1.76 0.58
C ALA A 55 10.12 -1.84 -0.91
N GLU A 56 11.08 -1.98 -1.82
CA GLU A 56 10.82 -2.19 -3.24
C GLU A 56 10.07 -3.51 -3.49
N LYS A 57 10.48 -4.61 -2.83
CA LYS A 57 9.80 -5.90 -2.95
C LYS A 57 8.34 -5.82 -2.51
N GLN A 58 8.07 -5.15 -1.39
CA GLN A 58 6.71 -4.96 -0.87
C GLN A 58 5.89 -4.03 -1.78
N MET A 59 6.48 -2.95 -2.27
CA MET A 59 5.85 -2.06 -3.26
C MET A 59 5.37 -2.83 -4.49
N ARG A 60 6.25 -3.67 -5.07
CA ARG A 60 5.88 -4.52 -6.21
C ARG A 60 4.77 -5.50 -5.85
N ALA A 61 4.82 -6.12 -4.67
CA ALA A 61 3.78 -7.06 -4.24
C ALA A 61 2.38 -6.41 -4.15
N ILE A 62 2.32 -5.16 -3.70
CA ILE A 62 1.06 -4.40 -3.55
C ILE A 62 0.59 -3.86 -4.90
N PHE A 63 1.49 -3.23 -5.68
CA PHE A 63 1.12 -2.36 -6.80
C PHE A 63 1.41 -2.92 -8.19
N ASP A 64 2.19 -3.99 -8.35
CA ASP A 64 2.47 -4.54 -9.69
C ASP A 64 1.22 -5.16 -10.32
N GLY A 65 1.10 -4.97 -11.63
CA GLY A 65 -0.08 -5.37 -12.39
C GLY A 65 -1.11 -4.26 -12.50
N HIS A 66 -1.80 -4.24 -13.65
CA HIS A 66 -2.83 -3.25 -13.96
C HIS A 66 -3.96 -3.93 -14.75
N SER A 67 -4.77 -4.71 -14.04
CA SER A 67 -5.95 -5.35 -14.62
C SER A 67 -7.10 -5.37 -13.60
N ARG A 68 -8.33 -5.35 -14.12
CA ARG A 68 -9.54 -5.38 -13.28
C ARG A 68 -9.68 -6.64 -12.44
N SER A 69 -9.17 -7.77 -12.93
CA SER A 69 -9.17 -9.03 -12.19
C SER A 69 -8.22 -9.01 -10.98
N TYR A 70 -7.19 -8.16 -11.00
CA TYR A 70 -6.24 -8.00 -9.89
C TYR A 70 -6.60 -6.89 -8.91
N ALA A 71 -7.39 -5.90 -9.34
CA ALA A 71 -7.66 -4.71 -8.56
C ALA A 71 -8.31 -4.99 -7.21
N PHE A 72 -9.17 -6.01 -7.10
CA PHE A 72 -9.74 -6.39 -5.79
C PHE A 72 -8.66 -6.87 -4.82
N ILE A 73 -7.74 -7.71 -5.29
CA ILE A 73 -6.61 -8.20 -4.47
C ILE A 73 -5.68 -7.03 -4.09
N GLN A 74 -5.41 -6.11 -5.03
CA GLN A 74 -4.62 -4.92 -4.73
C GLN A 74 -5.31 -4.02 -3.70
N LEU A 75 -6.62 -3.83 -3.77
CA LEU A 75 -7.39 -3.09 -2.76
C LEU A 75 -7.22 -3.69 -1.37
N LEU A 76 -7.34 -5.02 -1.26
CA LEU A 76 -7.14 -5.71 0.01
C LEU A 76 -5.73 -5.51 0.56
N LEU A 77 -4.70 -5.70 -0.27
CA LEU A 77 -3.30 -5.48 0.14
C LEU A 77 -3.05 -4.04 0.57
N MET A 78 -3.59 -3.05 -0.14
CA MET A 78 -3.48 -1.66 0.26
C MET A 78 -4.19 -1.39 1.60
N CYS A 79 -5.35 -2.02 1.86
CA CYS A 79 -6.05 -1.86 3.14
C CYS A 79 -5.28 -2.52 4.30
N GLU A 80 -4.67 -3.69 4.08
CA GLU A 80 -3.89 -4.41 5.09
C GLU A 80 -2.62 -3.66 5.49
N GLU A 81 -2.06 -2.90 4.55
CA GLU A 81 -0.90 -2.03 4.77
C GLU A 81 -1.31 -0.63 5.26
N ASP A 82 -2.57 -0.43 5.63
CA ASP A 82 -3.15 0.85 6.09
C ASP A 82 -2.97 2.00 5.07
N LEU A 83 -2.88 1.69 3.77
CA LEU A 83 -2.61 2.68 2.71
C LEU A 83 -3.88 3.35 2.15
N VAL A 84 -5.06 2.91 2.58
CA VAL A 84 -6.36 3.41 2.09
C VAL A 84 -7.14 4.02 3.25
N ASP A 85 -7.61 5.25 3.07
CA ASP A 85 -8.48 5.90 4.05
C ASP A 85 -9.92 5.36 3.99
N ALA A 86 -10.62 5.41 5.13
CA ALA A 86 -12.00 4.95 5.21
C ALA A 86 -12.91 5.71 4.23
N GLU A 87 -12.65 6.99 3.99
CA GLU A 87 -13.41 7.82 3.06
C GLU A 87 -13.30 7.33 1.62
N SER A 88 -12.12 6.86 1.16
CA SER A 88 -12.01 6.30 -0.19
C SER A 88 -12.76 4.98 -0.34
N ILE A 89 -12.82 4.16 0.72
CA ILE A 89 -13.60 2.92 0.70
C ILE A 89 -15.09 3.21 0.51
N LEU A 90 -15.63 4.25 1.16
CA LEU A 90 -17.03 4.66 1.03
C LEU A 90 -17.41 5.11 -0.39
N ARG A 91 -16.44 5.39 -1.26
CA ARG A 91 -16.67 5.78 -2.67
C ARG A 91 -16.84 4.57 -3.60
N LEU A 92 -16.49 3.37 -3.15
CA LEU A 92 -16.71 2.12 -3.87
C LEU A 92 -18.17 1.68 -3.77
N SER A 93 -18.60 0.78 -4.63
CA SER A 93 -19.91 0.13 -4.53
C SER A 93 -20.10 -0.61 -3.20
N ASP A 94 -21.34 -0.67 -2.72
CA ASP A 94 -21.71 -1.37 -1.48
C ASP A 94 -21.24 -2.84 -1.47
N GLU A 95 -21.23 -3.49 -2.64
CA GLU A 95 -20.72 -4.85 -2.82
C GLU A 95 -19.22 -4.92 -2.46
N LEU A 96 -18.39 -4.08 -3.07
CA LEU A 96 -16.95 -4.05 -2.78
C LEU A 96 -16.64 -3.64 -1.35
N GLN A 97 -17.35 -2.64 -0.81
CA GLN A 97 -17.18 -2.23 0.58
C GLN A 97 -17.43 -3.41 1.55
N LYS A 98 -18.50 -4.17 1.30
CA LYS A 98 -18.85 -5.33 2.09
C LYS A 98 -17.81 -6.43 1.96
N ASP A 99 -17.33 -6.72 0.75
CA ASP A 99 -16.33 -7.77 0.53
C ASP A 99 -14.99 -7.44 1.19
N ILE A 100 -14.55 -6.18 1.10
CA ILE A 100 -13.35 -5.69 1.80
C ILE A 100 -13.53 -5.87 3.31
N THR A 101 -14.65 -5.42 3.87
CA THR A 101 -14.94 -5.54 5.31
C THR A 101 -14.97 -7.00 5.78
N ILE A 102 -15.59 -7.90 5.01
CA ILE A 102 -15.63 -9.33 5.31
C ILE A 102 -14.22 -9.92 5.27
N HIS A 103 -13.38 -9.51 4.33
CA HIS A 103 -12.02 -10.00 4.23
C HIS A 103 -11.18 -9.58 5.44
N LEU A 104 -11.19 -8.29 5.77
CA LEU A 104 -10.40 -7.73 6.87
C LEU A 104 -10.82 -8.30 8.23
N SER A 105 -12.12 -8.51 8.45
CA SER A 105 -12.64 -9.11 9.69
C SER A 105 -12.32 -10.60 9.88
N ARG A 106 -11.96 -11.32 8.80
CA ARG A 106 -11.50 -12.72 8.88
C ARG A 106 -10.01 -12.86 9.22
N ARG A 107 -9.25 -11.77 9.10
CA ARG A 107 -7.80 -11.74 9.34
C ARG A 107 -7.41 -11.09 10.66
N ALA A 108 -8.32 -10.33 11.28
CA ALA A 108 -8.21 -9.77 12.64
C ALA A 108 -8.48 -10.85 13.71
#